data_AF-A0A7X4AG53-F1
#
_entry.id   AF-A0A7X4AG53-F1
#
_cell.length_a   1.000
_cell.length_b   1.000
_cell.length_c   1.000
_cell.angle_alpha   90.00
_cell.angle_beta   90.00
_cell.angle_gamma   90.00
#
_symmetry.space_group_name_H-M   'P 1'
#
loop_
_entity.id
_entity.type
_entity.pdbx_description
1 polymer ?
#
loop_
_entity_poly.entity_id
_entity_poly.type
_entity_poly.pdbx_seq_one_letter_code
_entity_poly.pdbx_strand_id
1 'polypeptide(L)'
;MTRFVVGKKYTRPEIQRMVVRSAAGTGGNWYTGVPKYRGEFFIFANVGVAGSTDHDYDNRWEGSLLRWYHQSRSHLGWPSVKELLEPGKRIHVFWRAAKRSPFEYAGEATAIETKDTTPVEILWSFNNSTPLEPTYLPPP
;
A
#
# COMPACT_ATOMS: atom_id res chain seq x y z
N MET A 1 -11.49 -13.33 -1.57
CA MET A 1 -10.47 -12.83 -0.63
C MET A 1 -9.12 -13.31 -1.08
N THR A 2 -8.28 -12.39 -1.55
CA THR A 2 -6.87 -12.67 -1.85
C THR A 2 -6.09 -12.50 -0.55
N ARG A 3 -5.45 -13.56 -0.08
CA ARG A 3 -4.74 -13.54 1.21
C ARG A 3 -3.28 -13.18 0.98
N PHE A 4 -2.92 -11.91 1.21
CA PHE A 4 -1.53 -11.49 1.34
C PHE A 4 -1.05 -11.74 2.78
N VAL A 5 0.23 -12.02 2.93
CA VAL A 5 0.87 -12.28 4.23
C VAL A 5 1.69 -11.07 4.60
N VAL A 6 1.43 -10.50 5.78
CA VAL A 6 2.16 -9.33 6.30
C VAL A 6 3.65 -9.66 6.40
N GLY A 7 4.51 -8.75 5.95
CA GLY A 7 5.96 -8.95 5.91
C GLY A 7 6.45 -9.83 4.76
N LYS A 8 5.55 -10.45 3.97
CA LYS A 8 5.96 -11.18 2.77
C LYS A 8 6.18 -10.24 1.59
N LYS A 9 7.19 -10.57 0.79
CA LYS A 9 7.56 -9.84 -0.42
C LYS A 9 6.81 -10.36 -1.63
N TYR A 10 6.37 -9.43 -2.47
CA TYR A 10 5.61 -9.67 -3.69
C TYR A 10 6.05 -8.68 -4.79
N THR A 11 6.10 -9.17 -6.01
CA THR A 11 6.30 -8.35 -7.21
C THR A 11 4.94 -7.88 -7.75
N ARG A 12 4.92 -6.78 -8.51
CA ARG A 12 3.69 -6.30 -9.19
C ARG A 12 3.01 -7.41 -10.01
N PRO A 13 3.72 -8.21 -10.83
CA PRO A 13 3.11 -9.33 -11.54
C PRO A 13 2.53 -10.41 -10.62
N GLU A 14 3.16 -10.71 -9.48
CA GLU A 14 2.62 -11.66 -8.50
C GLU A 14 1.33 -11.14 -7.87
N ILE A 15 1.32 -9.89 -7.43
CA ILE A 15 0.13 -9.24 -6.85
C ILE A 15 -1.00 -9.26 -7.89
N GLN A 16 -0.72 -8.84 -9.12
CA GLN A 16 -1.70 -8.89 -10.21
C GLN A 16 -2.25 -10.30 -10.43
N ARG A 17 -1.40 -11.33 -10.51
CA ARG A 17 -1.83 -12.73 -10.67
C ARG A 17 -2.71 -13.19 -9.49
N MET A 18 -2.33 -12.83 -8.27
CA MET A 18 -3.06 -13.19 -7.05
C MET A 18 -4.42 -12.49 -6.96
N VAL A 19 -4.53 -11.25 -7.44
CA VAL A 19 -5.76 -10.44 -7.38
C VAL A 19 -6.71 -10.75 -8.53
N VAL A 20 -6.20 -10.82 -9.77
CA VAL A 20 -7.03 -11.01 -10.97
C VAL A 20 -7.52 -12.45 -11.10
N ARG A 21 -6.75 -13.44 -10.63
CA ARG A 21 -7.08 -14.89 -10.66
C ARG A 21 -7.52 -15.47 -12.03
N SER A 22 -7.40 -14.71 -13.12
CA SER A 22 -7.92 -15.04 -14.44
C SER A 22 -6.86 -14.80 -15.51
N ALA A 23 -6.71 -15.77 -16.43
CA ALA A 23 -5.92 -15.64 -17.66
C ALA A 23 -6.54 -14.68 -18.68
N ALA A 24 -7.79 -14.24 -18.45
CA ALA A 24 -8.53 -13.34 -19.31
C ALA A 24 -8.74 -11.98 -18.62
N GLY A 25 -8.02 -10.98 -19.07
CA GLY A 25 -8.28 -9.57 -18.75
C GLY A 25 -7.27 -8.95 -17.79
N THR A 26 -6.35 -8.15 -18.33
CA THR A 26 -5.58 -7.14 -17.61
C THR A 26 -6.49 -6.00 -17.14
N GLY A 27 -7.41 -6.29 -16.21
CA GLY A 27 -8.25 -5.28 -15.59
C GLY A 27 -7.47 -4.51 -14.53
N GLY A 28 -7.43 -3.17 -14.63
CA GLY A 28 -6.77 -2.26 -13.70
C GLY A 28 -5.45 -1.69 -14.24
N ASN A 29 -5.19 -0.41 -13.98
CA ASN A 29 -3.91 0.22 -14.34
C ASN A 29 -2.84 -0.15 -13.29
N TRP A 30 -2.32 -1.38 -13.36
CA TRP A 30 -1.32 -1.91 -12.41
C TRP A 30 0.04 -1.20 -12.47
N TYR A 31 0.24 -0.33 -13.46
CA TYR A 31 1.44 0.47 -13.62
C TYR A 31 1.38 1.79 -12.84
N THR A 32 0.22 2.22 -12.35
CA THR A 32 0.09 3.41 -11.48
C THR A 32 0.49 3.11 -10.03
N GLY A 33 0.62 4.16 -9.21
CA GLY A 33 0.92 4.03 -7.79
C GLY A 33 -0.23 3.45 -6.94
N VAL A 34 -1.47 3.51 -7.45
CA VAL A 34 -2.69 3.07 -6.73
C VAL A 34 -3.67 2.36 -7.67
N PRO A 35 -3.41 1.10 -8.10
CA PRO A 35 -4.41 0.33 -8.83
C PRO A 35 -5.66 0.06 -7.99
N LYS A 36 -6.81 0.07 -8.66
CA LYS A 36 -8.12 -0.33 -8.12
C LYS A 36 -8.59 -1.59 -8.83
N TYR A 37 -9.02 -2.60 -8.06
CA TYR A 37 -9.61 -3.82 -8.60
C TYR A 37 -10.76 -4.29 -7.70
N ARG A 38 -11.95 -4.48 -8.27
CA ARG A 38 -13.17 -4.93 -7.55
C ARG A 38 -13.50 -4.13 -6.27
N GLY A 39 -13.21 -2.83 -6.26
CA GLY A 39 -13.46 -1.95 -5.11
C GLY A 39 -12.39 -1.99 -4.02
N GLU A 40 -11.32 -2.76 -4.22
CA GLU A 40 -10.12 -2.78 -3.37
C GLU A 40 -9.04 -1.89 -4.00
N PHE A 41 -8.29 -1.19 -3.15
CA PHE A 41 -7.17 -0.33 -3.53
C PHE A 41 -5.85 -0.97 -3.15
N PHE A 42 -4.85 -0.81 -4.01
CA PHE A 42 -3.52 -1.37 -3.83
C PHE A 42 -2.49 -0.24 -3.90
N ILE A 43 -1.90 0.16 -2.78
CA ILE A 43 -0.93 1.25 -2.71
C ILE A 43 0.47 0.69 -2.86
N PHE A 44 1.25 1.24 -3.80
CA PHE A 44 2.67 0.94 -3.98
C PHE A 44 3.54 2.11 -3.50
N ALA A 45 4.01 2.03 -2.26
CA ALA A 45 4.86 3.04 -1.64
C ALA A 45 6.37 2.73 -1.84
N ASN A 46 7.16 3.74 -2.19
CA ASN A 46 8.61 3.68 -2.07
C ASN A 46 8.99 4.48 -0.82
N VAL A 47 9.60 3.84 0.18
CA VAL A 47 9.97 4.45 1.46
C VAL A 47 11.48 4.59 1.54
N GLY A 48 12.00 5.75 1.95
CA GLY A 48 13.45 5.94 2.14
C GLY A 48 14.30 5.82 0.88
N VAL A 49 13.67 5.81 -0.31
CA VAL A 49 14.38 5.93 -1.58
C VAL A 49 14.41 7.41 -1.93
N ALA A 50 15.53 8.09 -1.65
CA ALA A 50 15.82 9.39 -2.26
C ALA A 50 15.75 9.20 -3.79
N GLY A 51 14.67 9.70 -4.40
CA GLY A 51 14.35 9.40 -5.77
C GLY A 51 15.31 10.08 -6.73
N SER A 52 16.17 9.33 -7.43
CA SER A 52 16.95 9.82 -8.60
C SER A 52 16.09 10.18 -9.83
N THR A 53 14.82 10.54 -9.64
CA THR A 53 13.86 10.94 -10.66
C THR A 53 12.89 11.91 -10.01
N ASP A 54 13.12 13.23 -10.16
CA ASP A 54 12.25 14.43 -10.12
C ASP A 54 10.91 14.48 -9.32
N HIS A 55 10.58 13.43 -8.56
CA HIS A 55 9.35 13.20 -7.80
C HIS A 55 9.76 12.47 -6.50
N ASP A 56 10.47 13.17 -5.64
CA ASP A 56 10.89 12.65 -4.33
C ASP A 56 9.73 12.87 -3.35
N TYR A 57 8.94 11.83 -3.14
CA TYR A 57 7.90 11.85 -2.11
C TYR A 57 8.50 11.27 -0.83
N ASP A 58 8.46 12.04 0.26
CA ASP A 58 9.01 11.67 1.57
C ASP A 58 8.14 10.62 2.30
N ASN A 59 7.79 9.53 1.61
CA ASN A 59 7.06 8.44 2.25
C ASN A 59 7.95 7.82 3.31
N ARG A 60 7.45 7.72 4.54
CA ARG A 60 8.22 7.27 5.69
C ARG A 60 7.36 6.53 6.68
N TRP A 61 8.01 5.63 7.40
CA TRP A 61 7.43 4.97 8.57
C TRP A 61 7.59 5.89 9.79
N GLU A 62 6.49 6.15 10.47
CA GLU A 62 6.42 6.83 11.76
C GLU A 62 5.98 5.82 12.81
N GLY A 63 6.95 5.04 13.31
CA GLY A 63 6.67 3.88 14.14
C GLY A 63 5.93 2.80 13.36
N SER A 64 4.70 2.48 13.75
CA SER A 64 3.82 1.51 13.07
C SER A 64 2.89 2.15 12.02
N LEU A 65 3.02 3.46 11.77
CA LEU A 65 2.20 4.21 10.84
C LEU A 65 2.99 4.50 9.57
N LEU A 66 2.33 4.45 8.42
CA LEU A 66 2.94 4.85 7.16
C LEU A 66 2.42 6.23 6.77
N ARG A 67 3.31 7.23 6.77
CA ARG A 67 3.03 8.49 6.10
C ARG A 67 3.30 8.33 4.62
N TRP A 68 2.26 8.48 3.82
CA TRP A 68 2.29 8.28 2.38
C TRP A 68 1.77 9.52 1.66
N TYR A 69 2.47 9.89 0.62
CA TYR A 69 2.10 10.95 -0.30
C TYR A 69 1.57 10.34 -1.59
N HIS A 70 0.47 10.89 -2.09
CA HIS A 70 -0.08 10.46 -3.37
C HIS A 70 0.79 10.98 -4.54
N GLN A 71 0.20 11.23 -5.70
CA GLN A 71 0.92 11.60 -6.91
C GLN A 71 1.02 13.12 -7.03
N SER A 72 2.02 13.62 -7.74
CA SER A 72 2.23 15.05 -7.98
C SER A 72 0.93 15.73 -8.39
N ARG A 73 0.67 16.91 -7.81
CA ARG A 73 -0.53 17.72 -8.06
C ARG A 73 -1.85 17.11 -7.57
N SER A 74 -1.83 15.96 -6.90
CA SER A 74 -3.04 15.46 -6.23
C SER A 74 -3.50 16.45 -5.16
N HIS A 75 -4.82 16.61 -5.04
CA HIS A 75 -5.49 17.34 -3.97
C HIS A 75 -6.73 16.55 -3.52
N LEU A 76 -7.25 16.82 -2.31
CA LEU A 76 -8.40 16.10 -1.74
C LEU A 76 -9.66 16.17 -2.62
N GLY A 77 -9.75 17.17 -3.49
CA GLY A 77 -10.84 17.32 -4.45
C GLY A 77 -10.89 16.24 -5.54
N TRP A 78 -9.78 15.51 -5.79
CA TRP A 78 -9.74 14.51 -6.86
C TRP A 78 -10.66 13.33 -6.58
N PRO A 79 -11.46 12.88 -7.57
CA PRO A 79 -12.36 11.74 -7.39
C PRO A 79 -11.65 10.47 -6.89
N SER A 80 -10.41 10.24 -7.33
CA SER A 80 -9.62 9.09 -6.89
C SER A 80 -9.22 9.16 -5.42
N VAL A 81 -8.92 10.36 -4.91
CA VAL A 81 -8.56 10.57 -3.49
C VAL A 81 -9.80 10.44 -2.63
N LYS A 82 -10.94 11.00 -3.06
CA LYS A 82 -12.22 10.84 -2.37
C LYS A 82 -12.62 9.37 -2.28
N GLU A 83 -12.55 8.64 -3.39
CA GLU A 83 -12.90 7.22 -3.42
C GLU A 83 -11.96 6.38 -2.53
N LEU A 84 -10.68 6.75 -2.43
CA LEU A 84 -9.71 6.09 -1.56
C LEU A 84 -10.01 6.32 -0.06
N LEU A 85 -10.56 7.49 0.28
CA LEU A 85 -10.91 7.89 1.65
C LEU A 85 -12.35 7.54 2.05
N GLU A 86 -13.13 6.95 1.14
CA GLU A 86 -14.49 6.49 1.45
C GLU A 86 -14.46 5.41 2.54
N PRO A 87 -15.38 5.46 3.52
CA PRO A 87 -15.48 4.43 4.53
C PRO A 87 -15.84 3.08 3.92
N GLY A 88 -15.29 2.00 4.48
CA GLY A 88 -15.57 0.62 4.04
C GLY A 88 -14.76 0.15 2.82
N LYS A 89 -13.85 0.97 2.28
CA LYS A 89 -12.89 0.54 1.26
C LYS A 89 -11.77 -0.28 1.89
N ARG A 90 -11.34 -1.32 1.18
CA ARG A 90 -10.17 -2.13 1.56
C ARG A 90 -8.94 -1.59 0.86
N ILE A 91 -7.93 -1.26 1.65
CA ILE A 91 -6.71 -0.61 1.17
C ILE A 91 -5.55 -1.51 1.54
N HIS A 92 -4.90 -2.08 0.52
CA HIS A 92 -3.76 -2.96 0.68
C HIS A 92 -2.48 -2.19 0.40
N VAL A 93 -1.58 -2.10 1.38
CA VAL A 93 -0.34 -1.33 1.19
C VAL A 93 0.84 -2.26 0.99
N PHE A 94 1.60 -1.95 -0.04
CA PHE A 94 2.83 -2.60 -0.43
C PHE A 94 3.94 -1.55 -0.45
N TRP A 95 5.03 -1.79 0.26
CA TRP A 95 6.11 -0.83 0.40
C TRP A 95 7.46 -1.44 0.02
N ARG A 96 8.44 -0.61 -0.35
CA ARG A 96 9.83 -1.07 -0.53
C ARG A 96 10.82 0.03 -0.20
N ALA A 97 12.00 -0.39 0.27
CA ALA A 97 13.12 0.51 0.59
C ALA A 97 14.12 0.72 -0.55
N ALA A 98 14.06 -0.08 -1.62
CA ALA A 98 15.05 -0.05 -2.69
C ALA A 98 14.42 -0.12 -4.08
N LYS A 99 14.99 0.62 -5.04
CA LYS A 99 14.58 0.57 -6.45
C LYS A 99 14.72 -0.87 -6.97
N ARG A 100 13.75 -1.31 -7.78
CA ARG A 100 13.67 -2.66 -8.38
C ARG A 100 13.56 -3.82 -7.39
N SER A 101 13.47 -3.57 -6.08
CA SER A 101 13.16 -4.63 -5.11
C SER A 101 11.67 -5.00 -5.14
N PRO A 102 11.34 -6.26 -4.78
CA PRO A 102 9.96 -6.66 -4.47
C PRO A 102 9.35 -5.74 -3.39
N PHE A 103 8.04 -5.60 -3.42
CA PHE A 103 7.31 -4.86 -2.40
C PHE A 103 6.92 -5.79 -1.25
N GLU A 104 7.14 -5.36 -0.03
CA GLU A 104 6.68 -6.02 1.17
C GLU A 104 5.24 -5.60 1.50
N TYR A 105 4.40 -6.56 1.84
CA TYR A 105 3.02 -6.27 2.23
C TYR A 105 2.96 -5.79 3.68
N ALA A 106 2.52 -4.55 3.88
CA ALA A 106 2.37 -3.94 5.20
C ALA A 106 1.07 -4.36 5.91
N GLY A 107 0.01 -4.63 5.17
CA GLY A 107 -1.29 -4.98 5.73
C GLY A 107 -2.46 -4.24 5.08
N GLU A 108 -3.64 -4.48 5.63
CA GLU A 108 -4.84 -3.69 5.34
C GLU A 108 -4.76 -2.38 6.13
N ALA A 109 -4.82 -1.27 5.41
CA ALA A 109 -4.63 0.07 5.91
C ALA A 109 -5.96 0.80 6.12
N THR A 110 -5.98 1.67 7.12
CA THR A 110 -7.06 2.64 7.36
C THR A 110 -6.47 4.03 7.45
N ALA A 111 -7.08 5.00 6.76
CA ALA A 111 -6.64 6.40 6.84
C ALA A 111 -7.04 6.94 8.20
N ILE A 112 -6.06 7.40 8.98
CA ILE A 112 -6.29 8.01 10.29
C ILE A 112 -6.05 9.53 10.29
N GLU A 113 -5.26 10.02 9.34
CA GLU A 113 -5.02 11.45 9.13
C GLU A 113 -4.89 11.71 7.64
N THR A 114 -5.45 12.83 7.17
CA THR A 114 -5.32 13.30 5.79
C THR A 114 -5.06 14.79 5.77
N LYS A 115 -4.07 15.25 5.00
CA LYS A 115 -3.81 16.68 4.80
C LYS A 115 -3.90 17.03 3.33
N ASP A 116 -4.55 18.15 3.03
CA ASP A 116 -4.67 18.71 1.68
C ASP A 116 -3.38 19.46 1.27
N THR A 117 -2.26 18.76 1.35
CA THR A 117 -1.00 19.20 0.78
C THR A 117 -0.98 18.88 -0.71
N THR A 118 -0.02 19.44 -1.45
CA THR A 118 0.23 19.05 -2.84
C THR A 118 1.61 18.41 -2.91
N PRO A 119 1.72 17.07 -2.99
CA PRO A 119 0.65 16.06 -3.07
C PRO A 119 -0.07 15.81 -1.74
N VAL A 120 -1.25 15.18 -1.79
CA VAL A 120 -2.05 14.83 -0.60
C VAL A 120 -1.25 13.89 0.28
N GLU A 121 -1.22 14.20 1.56
CA GLU A 121 -0.57 13.40 2.60
C GLU A 121 -1.63 12.59 3.33
N ILE A 122 -1.40 11.28 3.47
CA ILE A 122 -2.28 10.36 4.18
C ILE A 122 -1.44 9.55 5.16
N LEU A 123 -1.86 9.53 6.41
CA LEU A 123 -1.29 8.66 7.44
C LEU A 123 -2.13 7.40 7.53
N TRP A 124 -1.49 6.27 7.23
CA TRP A 124 -2.09 4.95 7.26
C TRP A 124 -1.76 4.24 8.57
N SER A 125 -2.80 3.73 9.23
CA SER A 125 -2.66 2.73 10.28
C SER A 125 -2.94 1.35 9.70
N PHE A 126 -2.30 0.33 10.27
CA PHE A 126 -2.44 -1.06 9.83
C PHE A 126 -3.14 -1.86 10.92
N ASN A 127 -4.20 -2.57 10.54
CA ASN A 127 -4.82 -3.56 11.42
C ASN A 127 -3.94 -4.81 11.43
N ASN A 128 -2.79 -4.72 12.10
CA ASN A 128 -1.90 -5.85 12.34
C ASN A 128 -2.49 -6.72 13.45
N SER A 129 -3.60 -7.38 13.15
CA SER A 129 -4.06 -8.55 13.91
C SER A 129 -3.27 -9.76 13.45
N THR A 130 -1.95 -9.74 13.68
CA THR A 130 -1.17 -10.96 13.78
C THR A 130 -1.02 -11.22 15.26
N PRO A 131 -1.70 -12.21 15.85
CA PRO A 131 -1.31 -12.71 17.15
C PRO A 131 0.17 -13.08 17.03
N LEU A 132 1.03 -12.47 17.84
CA LEU A 132 2.32 -13.07 18.14
C LEU A 132 1.96 -14.46 18.70
N GLU A 133 2.13 -15.54 17.91
CA GLU A 133 2.18 -16.85 18.53
C GLU A 133 3.34 -16.79 19.51
N PRO A 134 3.10 -16.91 20.83
CA PRO A 134 4.21 -17.09 21.75
C PRO A 134 4.92 -18.36 21.30
N THR A 135 6.19 -18.22 20.92
CA THR A 135 7.04 -19.35 20.55
C THR A 135 7.02 -20.34 21.70
N TYR A 136 6.23 -21.39 21.58
CA TYR A 136 6.26 -22.52 22.51
C TYR A 136 7.55 -23.28 22.21
N LEU A 137 8.62 -22.92 22.91
CA LEU A 137 9.73 -23.82 23.11
C LEU A 137 9.23 -24.89 24.09
N PRO A 138 9.14 -26.18 23.70
CA PRO A 138 8.96 -27.23 24.70
C PRO A 138 10.18 -27.21 25.65
N PRO A 139 9.97 -27.41 26.96
CA PRO A 139 11.07 -27.49 27.92
C PRO A 139 12.01 -28.66 27.60
N PRO A 140 13.28 -28.60 28.07
CA PRO A 140 14.34 -29.54 27.71
C PRO A 140 14.05 -30.99 28.07
#